data_AF-A0A2T1E9L2-F1
#
_entry.id   AF-A0A2T1E9L2-F1
#
_cell.length_a   1.000
_cell.length_b   1.000
_cell.length_c   1.000
_cell.angle_alpha   90.00
_cell.angle_beta   90.00
_cell.angle_gamma   90.00
#
_symmetry.space_group_name_H-M   'P 1'
#
loop_
_entity.id
_entity.type
_entity.pdbx_description
1 polymer ?
#
loop_
_entity_poly.entity_id
_entity_poly.type
_entity_poly.pdbx_seq_one_letter_code
_entity_poly.pdbx_strand_id
1 'polypeptide(L)'
;MKTDTIFYQLFQTFPAAFFQLIEQPALANSGYEFTSTEIKQLAFRLDGLFLPREDSVDEPIYFAEVQFQTDKRIYHRLFGEIFLYISRCDRPNDWRAVVVFKQRSLDPGNLPQFIELLTSQRVRRIYLDELGEVSEQSIGVGIVKLVVETKKKAVNLAKELFNRANQEIVDEALRKGVVALIERIILYKLPELTPKELEAMFGLDELKKTRYFQEVAQEARQEAKQEAIPNLLKLGLSVEQIAGALNLPVEQVRQIASVIA
;
A
#
# COMPACT_ATOMS: atom_id res chain seq x y z
N MET A 1 2.15 4.23 -11.38
CA MET A 1 1.40 5.14 -10.50
C MET A 1 0.54 4.41 -9.47
N LYS A 2 -0.51 3.66 -9.83
CA LYS A 2 -1.42 3.06 -8.80
C LYS A 2 -0.79 1.92 -7.98
N THR A 3 0.12 1.15 -8.57
CA THR A 3 0.74 -0.02 -7.91
C THR A 3 1.91 0.37 -7.01
N ASP A 4 2.67 1.38 -7.40
CA ASP A 4 3.77 1.95 -6.61
C ASP A 4 3.24 2.45 -5.24
N THR A 5 2.05 3.06 -5.24
CA THR A 5 1.35 3.45 -4.00
C THR A 5 0.94 2.27 -3.11
N ILE A 6 0.68 1.09 -3.67
CA ILE A 6 0.32 -0.11 -2.89
C ILE A 6 1.56 -0.65 -2.17
N PHE A 7 2.71 -0.72 -2.85
CA PHE A 7 3.96 -1.17 -2.21
C PHE A 7 4.44 -0.19 -1.14
N TYR A 8 4.31 1.10 -1.42
CA TYR A 8 4.52 2.13 -0.41
C TYR A 8 3.66 1.90 0.84
N GLN A 9 2.35 1.73 0.66
CA GLN A 9 1.41 1.49 1.77
C GLN A 9 1.69 0.17 2.49
N LEU A 10 2.11 -0.87 1.76
CA LEU A 10 2.54 -2.13 2.33
C LEU A 10 3.72 -1.93 3.28
N PHE A 11 4.79 -1.29 2.82
CA PHE A 11 5.99 -1.11 3.64
C PHE A 11 5.77 -0.11 4.78
N GLN A 12 4.92 0.88 4.59
CA GLN A 12 4.52 1.80 5.66
C GLN A 12 3.69 1.09 6.75
N THR A 13 2.75 0.24 6.35
CA THR A 13 1.83 -0.42 7.29
C THR A 13 2.46 -1.64 7.93
N PHE A 14 3.21 -2.42 7.14
CA PHE A 14 3.82 -3.68 7.55
C PHE A 14 5.27 -3.77 7.03
N PRO A 15 6.21 -3.01 7.63
CA PRO A 15 7.61 -2.99 7.20
C PRO A 15 8.26 -4.38 7.15
N ALA A 16 7.85 -5.29 8.04
CA ALA A 16 8.34 -6.67 8.07
C ALA A 16 8.12 -7.43 6.74
N ALA A 17 7.14 -7.04 5.93
CA ALA A 17 6.91 -7.62 4.61
C ALA A 17 8.14 -7.48 3.69
N PHE A 18 8.87 -6.38 3.78
CA PHE A 18 10.11 -6.19 3.02
C PHE A 18 11.18 -7.22 3.41
N PHE A 19 11.39 -7.41 4.71
CA PHE A 19 12.37 -8.36 5.24
C PHE A 19 11.98 -9.82 4.96
N GLN A 20 10.68 -10.12 4.94
CA GLN A 20 10.18 -11.41 4.45
C GLN A 20 10.48 -11.61 2.96
N LEU A 21 10.29 -10.57 2.13
CA LEU A 21 10.54 -10.62 0.70
C LEU A 21 12.03 -10.86 0.37
N ILE A 22 12.93 -10.31 1.17
CA ILE A 22 14.38 -10.56 1.03
C ILE A 22 14.86 -11.77 1.86
N GLU A 23 13.97 -12.62 2.35
CA GLU A 23 14.30 -13.84 3.11
C GLU A 23 15.20 -13.59 4.34
N GLN A 24 15.03 -12.42 4.97
CA GLN A 24 15.72 -12.04 6.21
C GLN A 24 14.72 -11.62 7.29
N PRO A 25 13.73 -12.47 7.64
CA PRO A 25 12.66 -12.11 8.58
C PRO A 25 13.17 -11.76 9.98
N ALA A 26 14.36 -12.23 10.38
CA ALA A 26 14.98 -11.88 11.66
C ALA A 26 15.25 -10.37 11.79
N LEU A 27 15.60 -9.70 10.67
CA LEU A 27 15.86 -8.25 10.66
C LEU A 27 14.60 -7.41 10.89
N ALA A 28 13.42 -7.97 10.65
CA ALA A 28 12.17 -7.27 10.97
C ALA A 28 12.05 -6.94 12.47
N ASN A 29 12.67 -7.77 13.33
CA ASN A 29 12.69 -7.57 14.77
C ASN A 29 13.90 -6.75 15.26
N SER A 30 14.86 -6.42 14.39
CA SER A 30 16.02 -5.58 14.70
C SER A 30 15.66 -4.10 14.92
N GLY A 31 14.39 -3.72 14.66
CA GLY A 31 13.92 -2.36 14.88
C GLY A 31 14.28 -1.38 13.76
N TYR A 32 14.32 -1.87 12.52
CA TYR A 32 14.38 -1.03 11.33
C TYR A 32 13.20 -0.07 11.27
N GLU A 33 13.48 1.19 10.95
CA GLU A 33 12.47 2.20 10.69
C GLU A 33 12.27 2.36 9.18
N PHE A 34 11.03 2.22 8.73
CA PHE A 34 10.65 2.61 7.38
C PHE A 34 10.44 4.11 7.34
N THR A 35 11.20 4.80 6.49
CA THR A 35 11.01 6.23 6.22
C THR A 35 10.82 6.47 4.74
N SER A 36 9.94 7.40 4.40
CA SER A 36 9.86 7.96 3.06
C SER A 36 10.48 9.34 3.12
N THR A 37 11.80 9.44 2.96
CA THR A 37 12.42 10.76 2.79
C THR A 37 12.09 11.28 1.41
N GLU A 38 10.92 11.91 1.25
CA GLU A 38 10.78 12.98 0.26
C GLU A 38 11.70 14.10 0.73
N ILE A 39 12.96 14.09 0.27
CA ILE A 39 13.81 15.26 0.41
C ILE A 39 13.18 16.35 -0.47
N LYS A 40 12.42 17.24 0.18
CA LYS A 40 11.61 18.31 -0.43
C LYS A 40 12.35 19.27 -1.37
N GLN A 41 13.67 19.16 -1.51
CA GLN A 41 14.47 20.01 -2.38
C GLN A 41 14.93 19.36 -3.70
N LEU A 42 14.75 18.05 -3.91
CA LEU A 42 15.19 17.39 -5.17
C LEU A 42 14.23 16.31 -5.74
N ALA A 43 13.00 16.18 -5.22
CA ALA A 43 12.03 15.18 -5.69
C ALA A 43 12.59 13.74 -5.71
N PHE A 44 13.20 13.36 -4.59
CA PHE A 44 13.67 12.00 -4.32
C PHE A 44 12.46 11.05 -4.18
N ARG A 45 12.35 10.00 -5.00
CA ARG A 45 11.14 9.15 -5.11
C ARG A 45 11.44 7.66 -5.02
N LEU A 46 12.39 7.26 -4.18
CA LEU A 46 12.55 5.83 -3.89
C LEU A 46 11.28 5.31 -3.21
N ASP A 47 10.82 4.14 -3.64
CA ASP A 47 9.59 3.54 -3.12
C ASP A 47 9.72 3.10 -1.65
N GLY A 48 10.95 2.87 -1.17
CA GLY A 48 11.21 2.60 0.24
C GLY A 48 12.65 2.87 0.69
N LEU A 49 12.79 3.35 1.91
CA LEU A 49 14.05 3.47 2.63
C LEU A 49 13.87 2.89 4.03
N PHE A 50 14.67 1.86 4.35
CA PHE A 50 14.66 1.21 5.66
C PHE A 50 15.99 1.51 6.35
N LEU A 51 15.89 2.21 7.47
CA LEU A 51 17.02 2.62 8.27
C LEU A 51 17.16 1.69 9.47
N PRO A 52 18.35 1.14 9.74
CA PRO A 52 18.60 0.46 11.00
C PRO A 52 18.54 1.48 12.15
N ARG A 53 18.51 0.95 13.38
CA ARG A 53 18.64 1.80 14.58
C ARG A 53 19.98 2.53 14.56
N GLU A 54 20.03 3.71 15.19
CA GLU A 54 21.22 4.57 15.17
C GLU A 54 22.47 3.91 15.77
N ASP A 55 22.30 3.00 16.71
CA ASP A 55 23.36 2.22 17.37
C ASP A 55 23.78 0.97 16.59
N SER A 56 23.02 0.58 15.56
CA SER A 56 23.22 -0.66 14.80
C SER A 56 24.09 -0.42 13.57
N VAL A 57 25.39 -0.16 13.80
CA VAL A 57 26.35 0.25 12.74
C VAL A 57 26.63 -0.85 11.71
N ASP A 58 26.56 -2.12 12.12
CA ASP A 58 26.84 -3.28 11.24
C ASP A 58 25.64 -3.64 10.35
N GLU A 59 24.44 -3.10 10.64
CA GLU A 59 23.25 -3.33 9.85
C GLU A 59 23.19 -2.36 8.66
N PRO A 60 22.88 -2.82 7.44
CA PRO A 60 22.89 -1.95 6.27
C PRO A 60 21.61 -1.12 6.17
N ILE A 61 21.71 0.05 5.54
CA ILE A 61 20.56 0.80 5.02
C ILE A 61 20.02 0.07 3.79
N TYR A 62 18.71 -0.16 3.74
CA TYR A 62 18.05 -0.74 2.57
C TYR A 62 17.29 0.29 1.77
N PHE A 63 17.56 0.34 0.47
CA PHE A 63 16.81 1.08 -0.52
C PHE A 63 15.95 0.11 -1.32
N ALA A 64 14.66 0.41 -1.48
CA ALA A 64 13.71 -0.40 -2.22
C ALA A 64 13.13 0.39 -3.41
N GLU A 65 13.11 -0.24 -4.57
CA GLU A 65 12.51 0.29 -5.80
C GLU A 65 11.61 -0.78 -6.42
N VAL A 66 10.41 -0.40 -6.84
CA VAL A 66 9.41 -1.32 -7.37
C VAL A 66 9.08 -0.96 -8.81
N GLN A 67 9.24 -1.91 -9.74
CA GLN A 67 9.12 -1.67 -11.17
C GLN A 67 8.09 -2.59 -11.84
N PHE A 68 7.00 -1.97 -12.32
CA PHE A 68 5.88 -2.66 -12.97
C PHE A 68 5.80 -2.39 -14.48
N GLN A 69 6.68 -1.54 -15.01
CA GLN A 69 6.72 -1.13 -16.41
C GLN A 69 8.14 -1.25 -16.95
N THR A 70 8.31 -1.25 -18.27
CA THR A 70 9.65 -1.23 -18.85
C THR A 70 10.34 0.10 -18.57
N ASP A 71 11.47 0.07 -17.88
CA ASP A 71 12.32 1.23 -17.67
C ASP A 71 13.79 0.86 -17.89
N LYS A 72 14.33 1.25 -19.04
CA LYS A 72 15.74 1.00 -19.39
C LYS A 72 16.71 1.82 -18.52
N ARG A 73 16.23 2.84 -17.82
CA ARG A 73 17.04 3.75 -17.00
C ARG A 73 16.85 3.54 -15.50
N ILE A 74 16.14 2.49 -15.07
CA ILE A 74 15.90 2.20 -13.65
C ILE A 74 17.19 2.25 -12.81
N TYR A 75 18.25 1.58 -13.25
CA TYR A 75 19.53 1.57 -12.52
C TYR A 75 20.23 2.92 -12.51
N HIS A 76 20.09 3.74 -13.56
CA HIS A 76 20.61 5.10 -13.56
C HIS A 76 19.92 5.97 -12.50
N ARG A 77 18.59 5.87 -12.40
CA ARG A 77 17.80 6.59 -11.38
C ARG A 77 18.16 6.10 -9.99
N LEU A 78 18.05 4.79 -9.76
CA LEU A 78 18.30 4.15 -8.48
C LEU A 78 19.68 4.50 -7.91
N PHE A 79 20.76 4.33 -8.69
CA PHE A 79 22.10 4.61 -8.17
C PHE A 79 22.37 6.11 -8.00
N GLY A 80 21.83 6.95 -8.89
CA GLY A 80 21.90 8.39 -8.71
C GLY A 80 21.24 8.84 -7.42
N GLU A 81 20.08 8.27 -7.12
CA GLU A 81 19.35 8.54 -5.88
C GLU A 81 20.12 8.01 -4.66
N ILE A 82 20.50 6.73 -4.64
CA ILE A 82 21.25 6.13 -3.52
C ILE A 82 22.50 6.94 -3.19
N PHE A 83 23.34 7.26 -4.17
CA PHE A 83 24.58 7.99 -3.90
C PHE A 83 24.35 9.43 -3.47
N LEU A 84 23.30 10.08 -3.98
CA LEU A 84 22.90 11.40 -3.50
C LEU A 84 22.42 11.35 -2.04
N TYR A 85 21.66 10.33 -1.65
CA TYR A 85 21.27 10.13 -0.26
C TYR A 85 22.49 9.91 0.63
N ILE A 86 23.37 8.98 0.26
CA ILE A 86 24.58 8.64 1.02
C ILE A 86 25.48 9.87 1.18
N SER A 87 25.64 10.71 0.15
CA SER A 87 26.44 11.93 0.25
C SER A 87 25.95 12.96 1.28
N ARG A 88 24.72 12.79 1.77
CA ARG A 88 24.06 13.68 2.75
C ARG A 88 23.77 12.97 4.07
N CYS A 89 24.10 11.69 4.16
CA CYS A 89 23.85 10.87 5.33
C CYS A 89 25.16 10.72 6.09
N ASP A 90 25.21 11.18 7.33
CA ASP A 90 26.40 11.05 8.19
C ASP A 90 26.50 9.67 8.86
N ARG A 91 25.64 8.71 8.48
CA ARG A 91 25.65 7.37 9.04
C ARG A 91 26.74 6.51 8.39
N PRO A 92 27.55 5.79 9.18
CA PRO A 92 28.62 4.92 8.66
C PRO A 92 28.13 3.56 8.15
N ASN A 93 26.81 3.30 8.24
CA ASN A 93 26.20 2.03 7.85
C ASN A 93 26.50 1.68 6.38
N ASP A 94 26.66 0.38 6.14
CA ASP A 94 26.70 -0.15 4.78
C ASP A 94 25.35 0.04 4.06
N TRP A 95 25.28 -0.16 2.74
CA TRP A 95 24.02 -0.03 1.99
C TRP A 95 23.71 -1.20 1.08
N ARG A 96 22.42 -1.48 0.91
CA ARG A 96 21.90 -2.48 -0.03
C ARG A 96 20.69 -1.92 -0.77
N ALA A 97 20.55 -2.30 -2.03
CA ALA A 97 19.40 -1.99 -2.85
C ALA A 97 18.61 -3.26 -3.18
N VAL A 98 17.29 -3.15 -3.19
CA VAL A 98 16.36 -4.21 -3.53
C VAL A 98 15.44 -3.69 -4.63
N VAL A 99 15.51 -4.32 -5.79
CA VAL A 99 14.67 -3.97 -6.93
C VAL A 99 13.64 -5.07 -7.14
N VAL A 100 12.37 -4.71 -6.99
CA VAL A 100 11.24 -5.63 -7.11
C VAL A 100 10.60 -5.42 -8.47
N PHE A 101 10.78 -6.39 -9.37
CA PHE A 101 10.16 -6.38 -10.69
C PHE A 101 8.88 -7.20 -10.67
N LYS A 102 7.82 -6.69 -11.32
CA LYS A 102 6.62 -7.50 -11.56
C LYS A 102 6.94 -8.84 -12.24
N GLN A 103 7.84 -8.80 -13.23
CA GLN A 103 8.28 -9.98 -13.96
C GLN A 103 9.70 -9.83 -14.48
N ARG A 104 10.43 -10.94 -14.66
CA ARG A 104 11.83 -10.92 -15.11
C ARG A 104 12.07 -10.14 -16.40
N SER A 105 11.13 -10.18 -17.33
CA SER A 105 11.28 -9.49 -18.62
C SER A 105 11.34 -7.95 -18.52
N LEU A 106 11.02 -7.36 -17.36
CA LEU A 106 11.12 -5.92 -17.13
C LEU A 106 12.52 -5.48 -16.66
N ASP A 107 13.33 -6.43 -16.19
CA ASP A 107 14.69 -6.15 -15.75
C ASP A 107 15.61 -5.96 -16.95
N PRO A 108 16.27 -4.79 -17.11
CA PRO A 108 17.22 -4.57 -18.19
C PRO A 108 18.52 -5.37 -18.02
N GLY A 109 18.65 -6.12 -16.92
CA GLY A 109 19.74 -7.04 -16.67
C GLY A 109 21.01 -6.35 -16.19
N ASN A 110 22.15 -7.01 -16.42
CA ASN A 110 23.46 -6.48 -16.05
C ASN A 110 23.93 -5.46 -17.09
N LEU A 111 23.86 -4.17 -16.74
CA LEU A 111 24.36 -3.08 -17.57
C LEU A 111 25.88 -2.89 -17.34
N PRO A 112 26.70 -2.75 -18.38
CA PRO A 112 28.15 -2.59 -18.23
C PRO A 112 28.57 -1.42 -17.34
N GLN A 113 27.81 -0.31 -17.34
CA GLN A 113 28.16 0.88 -16.53
C GLN A 113 28.02 0.65 -15.02
N PHE A 114 27.28 -0.38 -14.61
CA PHE A 114 26.98 -0.67 -13.22
C PHE A 114 27.33 -2.11 -12.83
N ILE A 115 28.17 -2.78 -13.63
CA ILE A 115 28.39 -4.22 -13.52
C ILE A 115 28.82 -4.62 -12.11
N GLU A 116 29.78 -3.90 -11.52
CA GLU A 116 30.28 -4.15 -10.16
C GLU A 116 29.18 -4.10 -9.08
N LEU A 117 28.24 -3.17 -9.21
CA LEU A 117 27.11 -3.06 -8.28
C LEU A 117 26.10 -4.18 -8.49
N LEU A 118 25.82 -4.52 -9.75
CA LEU A 118 24.80 -5.50 -10.14
C LEU A 118 25.25 -6.96 -9.99
N THR A 119 26.56 -7.22 -9.96
CA THR A 119 27.12 -8.56 -9.74
C THR A 119 27.63 -8.79 -8.33
N SER A 120 27.71 -7.74 -7.50
CA SER A 120 28.02 -7.87 -6.07
C SER A 120 26.76 -8.16 -5.24
N GLN A 121 26.91 -8.24 -3.92
CA GLN A 121 25.78 -8.37 -2.98
C GLN A 121 25.06 -7.03 -2.70
N ARG A 122 25.43 -5.95 -3.40
CA ARG A 122 24.84 -4.61 -3.24
C ARG A 122 23.40 -4.56 -3.73
N VAL A 123 23.07 -5.26 -4.81
CA VAL A 123 21.76 -5.18 -5.46
C VAL A 123 21.11 -6.56 -5.49
N ARG A 124 19.96 -6.69 -4.83
CA ARG A 124 19.10 -7.88 -4.92
C ARG A 124 17.95 -7.58 -5.86
N ARG A 125 17.73 -8.47 -6.83
CA ARG A 125 16.58 -8.42 -7.74
C ARG A 125 15.57 -9.46 -7.33
N ILE A 126 14.30 -9.06 -7.27
CA ILE A 126 13.19 -9.93 -6.89
C ILE A 126 12.17 -9.88 -8.02
N TYR A 127 11.76 -11.05 -8.51
CA TYR A 127 10.80 -11.17 -9.59
C TYR A 127 9.50 -11.76 -9.03
N LEU A 128 8.42 -10.98 -9.09
CA LEU A 128 7.17 -11.35 -8.42
C LEU A 128 6.44 -12.54 -9.07
N ASP A 129 6.72 -12.80 -10.34
CA ASP A 129 6.26 -13.97 -11.09
C ASP A 129 7.06 -15.25 -10.80
N GLU A 130 8.16 -15.15 -10.04
CA GLU A 130 9.06 -16.27 -9.71
C GLU A 130 9.15 -16.55 -8.20
N LEU A 131 8.25 -15.95 -7.41
CA LEU A 131 8.17 -16.23 -5.97
C LEU A 131 7.78 -17.70 -5.74
N GLY A 132 8.66 -18.46 -5.09
CA GLY A 132 8.45 -19.89 -4.83
C GLY A 132 7.46 -20.18 -3.69
N GLU A 133 7.00 -21.43 -3.59
CA GLU A 133 5.95 -21.85 -2.65
C GLU A 133 6.31 -21.63 -1.16
N VAL A 134 7.59 -21.72 -0.79
CA VAL A 134 8.04 -21.47 0.60
C VAL A 134 7.82 -20.02 1.02
N SER A 135 7.91 -19.09 0.07
CA SER A 135 7.67 -17.67 0.33
C SER A 135 6.17 -17.37 0.58
N GLU A 136 5.27 -18.26 0.15
CA GLU A 136 3.82 -18.16 0.36
C GLU A 136 3.40 -18.35 1.83
N GLN A 137 4.27 -18.93 2.65
CA GLN A 137 4.03 -19.07 4.08
C GLN A 137 4.14 -17.75 4.85
N SER A 138 4.55 -16.64 4.23
CA SER A 138 4.59 -15.34 4.89
C SER A 138 3.43 -14.44 4.45
N ILE A 139 2.78 -13.78 5.40
CA ILE A 139 1.68 -12.84 5.10
C ILE A 139 2.18 -11.71 4.18
N GLY A 140 3.37 -11.17 4.42
CA GLY A 140 3.93 -10.05 3.65
C GLY A 140 4.17 -10.42 2.20
N VAL A 141 4.82 -11.55 1.92
CA VAL A 141 5.04 -12.01 0.54
C VAL A 141 3.72 -12.40 -0.12
N GLY A 142 2.79 -12.99 0.62
CA GLY A 142 1.45 -13.27 0.09
C GLY A 142 0.71 -12.00 -0.35
N ILE A 143 0.81 -10.90 0.42
CA ILE A 143 0.24 -9.60 0.02
C ILE A 143 0.93 -9.06 -1.23
N VAL A 144 2.27 -9.15 -1.32
CA VAL A 144 3.03 -8.78 -2.52
C VAL A 144 2.55 -9.58 -3.74
N LYS A 145 2.37 -10.89 -3.59
CA LYS A 145 1.87 -11.79 -4.63
C LYS A 145 0.45 -11.44 -5.05
N LEU A 146 -0.41 -11.07 -4.09
CA LEU A 146 -1.79 -10.66 -4.36
C LEU A 146 -1.89 -9.52 -5.38
N VAL A 147 -0.91 -8.60 -5.39
CA VAL A 147 -0.84 -7.49 -6.35
C VAL A 147 -0.65 -7.97 -7.79
N VAL A 148 0.17 -9.00 -8.02
CA VAL A 148 0.54 -9.49 -9.36
C VAL A 148 -0.28 -10.69 -9.83
N GLU A 149 -0.98 -11.36 -8.91
CA GLU A 149 -1.72 -12.59 -9.19
C GLU A 149 -2.83 -12.39 -10.27
N THR A 150 -3.38 -13.46 -10.80
CA THR A 150 -4.55 -13.38 -11.70
C THR A 150 -5.83 -13.03 -10.94
N LYS A 151 -6.82 -12.42 -11.60
CA LYS A 151 -8.15 -12.13 -11.03
C LYS A 151 -8.82 -13.39 -10.43
N LYS A 152 -8.66 -14.54 -11.11
CA LYS A 152 -9.25 -15.82 -10.71
C LYS A 152 -8.69 -16.34 -9.38
N LYS A 153 -7.37 -16.25 -9.18
CA LYS A 153 -6.69 -16.73 -7.96
C LYS A 153 -6.69 -15.70 -6.84
N ALA A 154 -6.78 -14.41 -7.16
CA ALA A 154 -6.72 -13.31 -6.18
C ALA A 154 -7.77 -13.43 -5.08
N VAL A 155 -8.99 -13.85 -5.40
CA VAL A 155 -10.08 -14.02 -4.43
C VAL A 155 -9.70 -15.02 -3.34
N ASN A 156 -9.21 -16.19 -3.72
CA ASN A 156 -8.84 -17.24 -2.77
C ASN A 156 -7.63 -16.83 -1.93
N LEU A 157 -6.60 -16.24 -2.58
CA LEU A 157 -5.41 -15.75 -1.89
C LEU A 157 -5.75 -14.64 -0.89
N ALA A 158 -6.63 -13.71 -1.24
CA ALA A 158 -7.04 -12.65 -0.30
C ALA A 158 -7.83 -13.19 0.88
N LYS A 159 -8.72 -14.17 0.68
CA LYS A 159 -9.42 -14.84 1.79
C LYS A 159 -8.45 -15.52 2.74
N GLU A 160 -7.47 -16.24 2.19
CA GLU A 160 -6.43 -16.89 2.98
C GLU A 160 -5.62 -15.88 3.78
N LEU A 161 -5.10 -14.83 3.14
CA LEU A 161 -4.31 -13.79 3.78
C LEU A 161 -5.10 -13.04 4.84
N PHE A 162 -6.39 -12.79 4.60
CA PHE A 162 -7.26 -12.16 5.57
C PHE A 162 -7.42 -13.01 6.83
N ASN A 163 -7.71 -14.31 6.67
CA ASN A 163 -7.84 -15.23 7.80
C ASN A 163 -6.53 -15.34 8.60
N ARG A 164 -5.41 -15.45 7.89
CA ARG A 164 -4.08 -15.52 8.49
C ARG A 164 -3.71 -14.23 9.22
N ALA A 165 -3.96 -13.07 8.63
CA ALA A 165 -3.76 -11.78 9.28
C ALA A 165 -4.55 -11.68 10.60
N ASN A 166 -5.77 -12.21 10.64
CA ASN A 166 -6.59 -12.20 11.84
C ASN A 166 -6.13 -13.18 12.93
N GLN A 167 -5.46 -14.27 12.55
CA GLN A 167 -4.99 -15.32 13.46
C GLN A 167 -3.55 -15.10 13.94
N GLU A 168 -2.65 -14.70 13.04
CA GLU A 168 -1.21 -14.62 13.28
C GLU A 168 -0.77 -13.24 13.82
N ILE A 169 -1.49 -12.15 13.49
CA ILE A 169 -1.11 -10.80 13.92
C ILE A 169 -1.79 -10.46 15.26
N VAL A 170 -0.98 -10.38 16.31
CA VAL A 170 -1.43 -10.06 17.67
C VAL A 170 -1.74 -8.57 17.83
N ASP A 171 -0.92 -7.69 17.24
CA ASP A 171 -1.12 -6.25 17.33
C ASP A 171 -2.37 -5.81 16.57
N GLU A 172 -3.34 -5.23 17.27
CA GLU A 172 -4.64 -4.89 16.69
C GLU A 172 -4.55 -3.79 15.62
N ALA A 173 -3.67 -2.81 15.81
CA ALA A 173 -3.50 -1.70 14.88
C ALA A 173 -2.87 -2.19 13.57
N LEU A 174 -1.81 -2.97 13.67
CA LEU A 174 -1.16 -3.62 12.54
C LEU A 174 -2.13 -4.56 11.81
N ARG A 175 -2.88 -5.39 12.55
CA ARG A 175 -3.89 -6.30 11.97
C ARG A 175 -4.91 -5.52 11.15
N LYS A 176 -5.50 -4.45 11.71
CA LYS A 176 -6.46 -3.59 10.99
C LYS A 176 -5.83 -2.97 9.73
N GLY A 177 -4.58 -2.52 9.81
CA GLY A 177 -3.85 -1.97 8.68
C GLY A 177 -3.63 -2.99 7.57
N VAL A 178 -3.15 -4.19 7.92
CA VAL A 178 -2.91 -5.29 6.96
C VAL A 178 -4.21 -5.73 6.30
N VAL A 179 -5.28 -5.90 7.07
CA VAL A 179 -6.60 -6.26 6.54
C VAL A 179 -7.12 -5.20 5.56
N ALA A 180 -7.04 -3.92 5.92
CA ALA A 180 -7.45 -2.82 5.03
C ALA A 180 -6.63 -2.77 3.74
N LEU A 181 -5.34 -3.13 3.80
CA LEU A 181 -4.49 -3.21 2.63
C LEU A 181 -4.91 -4.35 1.68
N ILE A 182 -5.19 -5.54 2.23
CA ILE A 182 -5.69 -6.69 1.46
C ILE A 182 -6.99 -6.33 0.73
N GLU A 183 -7.93 -5.72 1.45
CA GLU A 183 -9.21 -5.25 0.90
C GLU A 183 -8.98 -4.27 -0.26
N ARG A 184 -8.13 -3.27 -0.04
CA ARG A 184 -7.82 -2.25 -1.05
C ARG A 184 -7.19 -2.85 -2.31
N ILE A 185 -6.29 -3.82 -2.16
CA ILE A 185 -5.70 -4.53 -3.30
C ILE A 185 -6.78 -5.28 -4.09
N ILE A 186 -7.71 -5.96 -3.40
CA ILE A 186 -8.82 -6.66 -4.05
C ILE A 186 -9.73 -5.71 -4.80
N LEU A 187 -10.15 -4.59 -4.19
CA LEU A 187 -10.99 -3.59 -4.83
C LEU A 187 -10.36 -3.04 -6.11
N TYR A 188 -9.06 -2.73 -6.09
CA TYR A 188 -8.37 -2.27 -7.29
C TYR A 188 -8.27 -3.34 -8.37
N LYS A 189 -8.15 -4.60 -7.98
CA LYS A 189 -7.96 -5.73 -8.90
C LYS A 189 -9.27 -6.23 -9.50
N LEU A 190 -10.35 -6.10 -8.75
CA LEU A 190 -11.71 -6.56 -9.05
C LEU A 190 -12.68 -5.39 -8.84
N PRO A 191 -12.66 -4.37 -9.72
CA PRO A 191 -13.48 -3.16 -9.55
C PRO A 191 -14.99 -3.43 -9.65
N GLU A 192 -15.39 -4.51 -10.32
CA GLU A 192 -16.80 -4.93 -10.46
C GLU A 192 -17.33 -5.68 -9.24
N LEU A 193 -16.49 -5.92 -8.22
CA LEU A 193 -16.86 -6.73 -7.07
C LEU A 193 -17.82 -5.93 -6.19
N THR A 194 -18.99 -6.50 -5.93
CA THR A 194 -20.04 -5.82 -5.18
C THR A 194 -19.71 -5.80 -3.68
N PRO A 195 -20.23 -4.82 -2.91
CA PRO A 195 -20.10 -4.83 -1.46
C PRO A 195 -20.56 -6.14 -0.82
N LYS A 196 -21.65 -6.75 -1.33
CA LYS A 196 -22.14 -8.05 -0.85
C LYS A 196 -21.15 -9.18 -1.09
N GLU A 197 -20.44 -9.16 -2.21
CA GLU A 197 -19.40 -10.15 -2.49
C GLU A 197 -18.19 -9.95 -1.58
N LEU A 198 -17.80 -8.70 -1.28
CA LEU A 198 -16.76 -8.42 -0.27
C LEU A 198 -17.18 -8.93 1.11
N GLU A 199 -18.41 -8.63 1.53
CA GLU A 199 -18.97 -9.08 2.80
C GLU A 199 -19.01 -10.60 2.90
N ALA A 200 -19.37 -11.29 1.82
CA ALA A 200 -19.32 -12.76 1.76
C ALA A 200 -17.89 -13.31 1.78
N MET A 201 -16.89 -12.51 1.37
CA MET A 201 -15.48 -12.91 1.38
C MET A 201 -14.82 -12.75 2.76
N PHE A 202 -15.11 -11.66 3.46
CA PHE A 202 -14.37 -11.23 4.65
C PHE A 202 -15.22 -11.12 5.92
N GLY A 203 -16.54 -11.09 5.79
CA GLY A 203 -17.47 -10.83 6.89
C GLY A 203 -17.73 -9.33 7.10
N LEU A 204 -19.01 -8.99 7.28
CA LEU A 204 -19.52 -7.63 7.46
C LEU A 204 -18.87 -6.87 8.63
N ASP A 205 -18.67 -7.55 9.75
CA ASP A 205 -18.19 -6.92 10.98
C ASP A 205 -16.71 -6.57 10.94
N GLU A 206 -15.91 -7.32 10.18
CA GLU A 206 -14.50 -7.00 9.97
C GLU A 206 -14.32 -5.92 8.90
N LEU A 207 -15.11 -5.95 7.84
CA LEU A 207 -15.12 -4.87 6.84
C LEU A 207 -15.52 -3.52 7.43
N LYS A 208 -16.55 -3.46 8.27
CA LYS A 208 -16.96 -2.22 8.97
C LYS A 208 -15.87 -1.60 9.84
N LYS A 209 -14.87 -2.39 10.26
CA LYS A 209 -13.74 -1.91 11.05
C LYS A 209 -12.62 -1.32 10.19
N THR A 210 -12.63 -1.55 8.87
CA THR A 210 -11.61 -0.97 8.00
C THR A 210 -11.89 0.51 7.77
N ARG A 211 -10.81 1.30 7.73
CA ARG A 211 -10.90 2.75 7.53
C ARG A 211 -11.53 3.11 6.18
N TYR A 212 -11.22 2.34 5.14
CA TYR A 212 -11.80 2.54 3.82
C TYR A 212 -13.33 2.33 3.83
N PHE A 213 -13.81 1.24 4.45
CA PHE A 213 -15.25 1.03 4.58
C PHE A 213 -15.93 2.12 5.41
N GLN A 214 -15.29 2.62 6.47
CA GLN A 214 -15.82 3.72 7.26
C GLN A 214 -15.91 5.02 6.46
N GLU A 215 -14.89 5.34 5.65
CA GLU A 215 -14.86 6.50 4.77
C GLU A 215 -15.96 6.39 3.69
N VAL A 216 -16.05 5.27 2.98
CA VAL A 216 -17.09 5.01 1.96
C VAL A 216 -18.49 5.00 2.58
N ALA A 217 -18.67 4.39 3.75
CA ALA A 217 -19.96 4.38 4.44
C ALA A 217 -20.36 5.79 4.92
N GLN A 218 -19.40 6.63 5.29
CA GLN A 218 -19.66 8.02 5.66
C GLN A 218 -20.04 8.86 4.44
N GLU A 219 -19.36 8.67 3.31
CA GLU A 219 -19.70 9.32 2.03
C GLU A 219 -21.11 8.91 1.57
N ALA A 220 -21.42 7.61 1.54
CA ALA A 220 -22.74 7.11 1.17
C ALA A 220 -23.86 7.61 2.10
N ARG A 221 -23.59 7.73 3.41
CA ARG A 221 -24.56 8.34 4.35
C ARG A 221 -24.79 9.81 4.05
N GLN A 222 -23.74 10.54 3.64
CA GLN A 222 -23.85 11.95 3.30
C GLN A 222 -24.61 12.14 1.99
N GLU A 223 -24.34 11.32 0.98
CA GLU A 223 -25.08 11.29 -0.29
C GLU A 223 -26.55 10.96 -0.06
N ALA A 224 -26.88 9.92 0.71
CA ALA A 224 -28.27 9.55 0.99
C ALA A 224 -29.05 10.67 1.71
N LYS A 225 -28.39 11.42 2.60
CA LYS A 225 -29.01 12.61 3.20
C LYS A 225 -29.27 13.68 2.15
N GLN A 226 -28.31 13.94 1.26
CA GLN A 226 -28.47 14.92 0.19
C GLN A 226 -29.58 14.54 -0.80
N GLU A 227 -29.66 13.26 -1.19
CA GLU A 227 -30.71 12.72 -2.06
C GLU A 227 -32.11 12.73 -1.44
N ALA A 228 -32.21 12.77 -0.11
CA ALA A 228 -33.49 12.91 0.60
C ALA A 228 -34.05 14.34 0.57
N ILE A 229 -33.19 15.37 0.44
CA ILE A 229 -33.58 16.79 0.44
C ILE A 229 -34.68 17.12 -0.58
N PRO A 230 -34.59 16.73 -1.87
CA PRO A 230 -35.63 17.00 -2.86
C PRO A 230 -37.01 16.47 -2.45
N ASN A 231 -37.04 15.26 -1.89
CA ASN A 231 -38.29 14.61 -1.48
C ASN A 231 -38.87 15.28 -0.23
N LEU A 232 -38.02 15.69 0.72
CA LEU A 232 -38.45 16.42 1.91
C LEU A 232 -38.97 17.83 1.57
N LEU A 233 -38.36 18.51 0.60
CA LEU A 233 -38.87 19.78 0.07
C LEU A 233 -40.25 19.59 -0.60
N LYS A 234 -40.43 18.52 -1.40
CA LYS A 234 -41.74 18.18 -1.99
C LYS A 234 -42.83 17.90 -0.95
N LEU A 235 -42.43 17.39 0.22
CA LEU A 235 -43.33 17.18 1.37
C LEU A 235 -43.60 18.47 2.16
N GLY A 236 -43.07 19.61 1.73
CA GLY A 236 -43.35 20.93 2.30
C GLY A 236 -42.50 21.33 3.51
N LEU A 237 -41.42 20.60 3.80
CA LEU A 237 -40.49 20.99 4.88
C LEU A 237 -39.64 22.19 4.46
N SER A 238 -39.36 23.10 5.39
CA SER A 238 -38.45 24.23 5.16
C SER A 238 -36.98 23.78 5.14
N VAL A 239 -36.11 24.60 4.55
CA VAL A 239 -34.66 24.35 4.49
C VAL A 239 -34.06 24.14 5.89
N GLU A 240 -34.52 24.92 6.87
CA GLU A 240 -34.08 24.86 8.27
C GLU A 240 -34.56 23.58 8.95
N GLN A 241 -35.80 23.13 8.67
CA GLN A 241 -36.35 21.89 9.18
C GLN A 241 -35.60 20.67 8.61
N ILE A 242 -35.28 20.70 7.32
CA ILE A 242 -34.52 19.63 6.64
C ILE A 242 -33.07 19.58 7.16
N ALA A 243 -32.43 20.74 7.33
CA ALA A 243 -31.09 20.86 7.91
C ALA A 243 -31.04 20.25 9.32
N GLY A 244 -32.03 20.56 10.16
CA GLY A 244 -32.17 19.97 11.49
C GLY A 244 -32.43 18.47 11.47
N ALA A 245 -33.34 18.00 10.61
CA ALA A 245 -33.71 16.59 10.54
C ALA A 245 -32.59 15.68 10.02
N LEU A 246 -31.80 16.16 9.06
CA LEU A 246 -30.68 15.41 8.46
C LEU A 246 -29.33 15.69 9.13
N ASN A 247 -29.30 16.61 10.10
CA ASN A 247 -28.09 17.12 10.74
C ASN A 247 -27.05 17.58 9.70
N LEU A 248 -27.50 18.46 8.78
CA LEU A 248 -26.71 19.04 7.70
C LEU A 248 -26.58 20.56 7.90
N PRO A 249 -25.49 21.20 7.44
CA PRO A 249 -25.41 22.66 7.38
C PRO A 249 -26.53 23.26 6.53
N VAL A 250 -27.17 24.32 7.02
CA VAL A 250 -28.26 25.02 6.31
C VAL A 250 -27.84 25.45 4.90
N GLU A 251 -26.60 25.94 4.75
CA GLU A 251 -26.05 26.35 3.45
C GLU A 251 -25.96 25.18 2.45
N GLN A 252 -25.65 23.97 2.92
CA GLN A 252 -25.59 22.78 2.06
C GLN A 252 -26.99 22.39 1.55
N VAL A 253 -28.00 22.47 2.43
CA VAL A 253 -29.40 22.20 2.05
C VAL A 253 -29.93 23.28 1.09
N ARG A 254 -29.58 24.55 1.34
CA ARG A 254 -29.95 25.69 0.48
C ARG A 254 -29.34 25.56 -0.93
N GLN A 255 -28.08 25.15 -1.04
CA GLN A 255 -27.43 24.92 -2.33
C GLN A 255 -28.18 23.84 -3.13
N ILE A 256 -28.50 22.70 -2.53
CA ILE A 256 -29.21 21.61 -3.21
C ILE A 256 -30.64 22.03 -3.59
N ALA A 257 -31.33 22.74 -2.71
CA ALA A 257 -32.66 23.29 -2.99
C ALA A 257 -32.66 24.26 -4.19
N SER A 258 -31.60 25.07 -4.34
CA SER A 258 -31.47 26.06 -5.42
C SER A 258 -31.23 25.45 -6.81
N VAL A 259 -30.77 24.19 -6.87
CA VAL A 259 -30.55 23.45 -8.12
C VAL A 259 -31.84 22.78 -8.62
N ILE A 260 -32.85 22.64 -7.76
CA ILE A 260 -34.08 21.87 -8.01
C ILE A 260 -35.30 22.78 -8.22
N ALA A 261 -35.19 24.06 -7.83
CA ALA A 261 -36.17 25.12 -8.11
C ALA A 261 -36.08 25.60 -9.57
#